data_AF-A0AA88XE41-F1
#
_entry.id   AF-A0AA88XE41-F1
#
_cell.length_a   1.000
_cell.length_b   1.000
_cell.length_c   1.000
_cell.angle_alpha   90.00
_cell.angle_beta   90.00
_cell.angle_gamma   90.00
#
_symmetry.space_group_name_H-M   'P 1'
#
loop_
_entity.id
_entity.type
_entity.pdbx_description
1 polymer ?
#
loop_
_entity_poly.entity_id
_entity_poly.type
_entity_poly.pdbx_seq_one_letter_code
_entity_poly.pdbx_strand_id
1 'polypeptide(L)' 'MKQRAQVKSAGIRLSHDVTLLNTRLVQRLSDHENVSQAWYYNGSVFAKLVDSDARIKFDITDDVDLKIRKKLRHPST' A
#
# COMPACT_ATOMS: atom_id res chain seq x y z
N MET A 1 4.40 -22.28 -14.11
CA MET A 1 3.57 -21.79 -12.98
C MET A 1 2.10 -22.15 -13.23
N LYS A 2 1.57 -23.24 -12.65
CA LYS A 2 0.18 -23.71 -12.88
C LYS A 2 -0.59 -24.19 -11.63
N GLN A 3 -0.01 -24.12 -10.43
CA GLN A 3 -0.64 -24.68 -9.22
C GLN A 3 -1.46 -23.66 -8.39
N ARG A 4 -1.29 -22.35 -8.58
CA ARG A 4 -2.00 -21.33 -7.78
C ARG A 4 -3.49 -21.18 -8.13
N ALA A 5 -3.90 -21.53 -9.35
CA ALA A 5 -5.28 -21.33 -9.81
C ALA A 5 -6.27 -22.34 -9.19
N GLN A 6 -5.80 -23.55 -8.85
CA GLN A 6 -6.64 -24.67 -8.41
C GLN A 6 -7.12 -24.57 -6.96
N VAL A 7 -6.49 -23.73 -6.12
CA VAL A 7 -6.81 -23.60 -4.68
C VAL A 7 -7.98 -22.63 -4.42
N LYS A 8 -8.32 -21.76 -5.38
CA LYS A 8 -9.38 -20.75 -5.20
C LYS A 8 -10.81 -21.32 -5.22
N SER A 9 -11.02 -22.52 -5.76
CA SER A 9 -12.35 -23.14 -5.90
C SER A 9 -12.86 -23.89 -4.67
N ALA A 10 -12.05 -24.06 -3.63
CA ALA A 10 -12.37 -24.89 -2.45
C ALA A 10 -12.90 -24.12 -1.23
N GLY A 11 -13.29 -22.84 -1.38
CA GLY A 11 -13.75 -22.02 -0.25
C GLY A 11 -12.66 -21.62 0.75
N ILE A 12 -11.39 -21.92 0.45
CA ILE A 12 -10.23 -21.56 1.28
C ILE A 12 -9.94 -20.06 1.11
N ARG A 13 -10.17 -19.28 2.16
CA ARG A 13 -9.75 -17.88 2.22
C ARG A 13 -8.25 -17.82 2.47
N LEU A 14 -7.49 -17.60 1.39
CA LEU A 14 -6.08 -17.23 1.50
C LEU A 14 -5.99 -15.80 2.05
N SER A 15 -5.85 -15.67 3.36
CA SER A 15 -5.46 -14.41 3.98
C SER A 15 -3.97 -14.21 3.76
N HIS A 16 -3.57 -13.00 3.36
CA HIS A 16 -2.15 -12.65 3.40
C HIS A 16 -1.83 -12.27 4.84
N ASP A 17 -0.80 -12.88 5.42
CA ASP A 17 -0.29 -12.42 6.72
C ASP A 17 0.27 -11.01 6.54
N VAL A 18 -0.42 -10.03 7.12
CA VAL A 18 0.05 -8.65 7.21
C VAL A 18 0.89 -8.56 8.46
N THR A 19 2.16 -8.20 8.31
CA THR A 19 3.02 -8.00 9.48
C THR A 19 2.54 -6.81 10.30
N LEU A 20 2.86 -6.79 11.60
CA LEU A 20 2.56 -5.65 12.47
C LEU A 20 3.16 -4.34 11.93
N LEU A 21 4.37 -4.40 11.36
CA LEU A 21 5.03 -3.24 10.76
C LEU A 21 4.27 -2.71 9.54
N ASN A 22 3.79 -3.60 8.66
CA ASN A 22 2.98 -3.19 7.51
C ASN A 22 1.63 -2.62 7.96
N THR A 23 1.03 -3.18 9.01
CA THR A 23 -0.22 -2.67 9.59
C THR A 23 -0.04 -1.26 10.15
N ARG A 24 1.04 -1.03 10.91
CA ARG A 24 1.38 0.30 11.43
C ARG A 24 1.70 1.31 10.32
N LEU A 25 2.37 0.87 9.26
CA LEU A 25 2.64 1.71 8.10
C LEU A 25 1.33 2.12 7.40
N VAL A 26 0.39 1.20 7.21
CA VAL A 26 -0.94 1.51 6.67
C VAL A 26 -1.67 2.51 7.57
N GLN A 27 -1.66 2.32 8.90
CA GLN A 27 -2.27 3.26 9.84
C GLN A 27 -1.65 4.66 9.74
N ARG A 28 -0.30 4.76 9.80
CA ARG A 28 0.42 6.03 9.65
C ARG A 28 0.08 6.73 8.34
N LEU A 29 -0.06 5.99 7.24
CA LEU A 29 -0.45 6.55 5.94
C LEU A 29 -1.91 7.00 5.94
N SER A 30 -2.83 6.24 6.53
CA SER A 30 -4.25 6.62 6.63
C SER A 30 -4.48 7.88 7.47
N ASP A 31 -3.65 8.11 8.48
CA ASP A 31 -3.74 9.30 9.35
C ASP A 31 -3.06 10.54 8.73
N HIS A 32 -2.38 10.39 7.60
CA HIS A 32 -1.61 11.46 6.97
C HIS A 32 -2.51 12.34 6.08
N GLU A 33 -2.52 13.66 6.32
CA GLU A 33 -3.43 14.63 5.65
C GLU A 33 -3.41 14.59 4.11
N ASN A 34 -2.25 14.34 3.51
CA ASN A 34 -2.07 14.29 2.06
C ASN A 34 -2.38 12.92 1.43
N VAL A 35 -2.85 11.95 2.21
CA VAL A 35 -3.20 10.59 1.75
C VAL A 35 -4.72 10.43 1.75
N SER A 36 -5.28 10.00 0.62
CA SER A 36 -6.71 9.70 0.49
C SER A 36 -7.06 8.26 0.87
N GLN A 37 -6.17 7.31 0.56
CA GLN A 37 -6.37 5.91 0.86
C GLN A 37 -5.02 5.20 1.03
N ALA A 38 -4.93 4.29 2.01
CA ALA A 38 -3.80 3.38 2.18
C ALA A 38 -4.28 1.92 2.30
N TRP A 39 -3.54 0.98 1.70
CA TRP A 39 -3.87 -0.45 1.78
C TRP A 39 -2.65 -1.33 1.59
N TYR A 40 -2.74 -2.56 2.10
CA TYR A 40 -1.76 -3.60 1.86
C TYR A 40 -2.20 -4.51 0.72
N TYR A 41 -1.30 -4.81 -0.21
CA TYR A 41 -1.55 -5.75 -1.30
C TYR A 41 -0.27 -6.46 -1.72
N ASN A 42 -0.33 -7.80 -1.84
CA ASN A 42 0.75 -8.62 -2.39
C ASN A 42 2.14 -8.34 -1.75
N GLY A 43 2.22 -8.24 -0.44
CA GLY A 43 3.49 -8.01 0.26
C GLY A 43 3.99 -6.57 0.27
N SER A 44 3.19 -5.60 -0.18
CA SER A 44 3.58 -4.19 -0.23
C SER A 44 2.48 -3.28 0.29
N VAL A 45 2.87 -2.17 0.91
CA VAL A 45 1.94 -1.12 1.32
C VAL A 45 1.86 -0.08 0.20
N PHE A 46 0.65 0.31 -0.14
CA PHE A 46 0.36 1.33 -1.13
C PHE A 46 -0.46 2.44 -0.51
N ALA A 47 -0.26 3.66 -1.00
CA ALA A 47 -1.12 4.79 -0.70
C ALA A 47 -1.42 5.62 -1.94
N LYS A 48 -2.58 6.25 -1.95
CA LYS A 48 -3.04 7.21 -2.94
C LYS A 48 -3.04 8.59 -2.27
N LEU A 49 -2.53 9.61 -2.96
CA LEU A 49 -2.57 10.97 -2.43
C LEU A 49 -3.94 11.60 -2.68
N VAL A 50 -4.25 12.69 -1.97
CA VAL A 50 -5.51 13.43 -2.19
C VAL A 50 -5.53 14.03 -3.60
N ASP A 51 -4.43 14.66 -4.01
CA ASP A 51 -4.33 15.39 -5.29
C ASP A 51 -3.81 14.53 -6.45
N SER A 52 -3.77 13.20 -6.30
CA SER A 52 -3.22 12.33 -7.34
C SER A 52 -3.94 10.99 -7.41
N ASP A 53 -4.27 10.55 -8.63
CA ASP A 53 -4.79 9.21 -8.86
C ASP A 53 -3.70 8.12 -8.81
N ALA A 54 -2.43 8.54 -8.78
CA ALA A 54 -1.29 7.65 -8.78
C ALA A 54 -1.15 6.89 -7.44
N ARG A 55 -0.87 5.59 -7.55
CA ARG A 55 -0.59 4.71 -6.41
C ARG A 55 0.90 4.74 -6.12
N ILE A 56 1.27 5.03 -4.88
CA ILE A 56 2.67 5.07 -4.44
C ILE A 56 2.91 3.86 -3.56
N LYS A 57 3.96 3.09 -3.88
CA LYS A 57 4.45 2.01 -3.01
C LYS A 57 5.31 2.58 -1.90
N PHE A 58 5.07 2.13 -0.67
CA PHE A 58 5.87 2.44 0.51
C PHE A 58 6.54 1.19 1.07
N ASP A 59 7.76 1.37 1.56
CA ASP A 59 8.52 0.42 2.35
C ASP A 59 8.48 0.80 3.84
N ILE A 60 8.71 -0.15 4.74
CA ILE A 60 8.73 0.07 6.18
C ILE A 60 9.88 1.00 6.62
N THR A 61 10.93 1.11 5.81
CA THR A 61 12.08 2.00 6.06
C THR A 61 11.94 3.35 5.39
N ASP A 62 10.87 3.60 4.64
CA ASP A 62 10.69 4.88 3.96
C ASP A 62 10.38 6.01 4.97
N ASP A 63 10.99 7.16 4.72
CA ASP A 63 10.49 8.43 5.26
C ASP A 63 9.24 8.84 4.45
N VAL A 64 8.08 8.56 5.03
CA VAL A 64 6.75 8.82 4.45
C VAL A 64 6.62 10.28 4.04
N ASP A 65 6.96 11.21 4.93
CA ASP A 65 6.76 12.65 4.75
C ASP A 65 7.65 13.17 3.62
N LEU A 66 8.91 12.75 3.59
CA LEU A 66 9.84 13.11 2.52
C LEU A 66 9.39 12.57 1.17
N LYS A 67 8.89 11.34 1.12
CA LYS A 67 8.48 10.67 -0.11
C LYS A 67 7.20 11.27 -0.68
N ILE A 68 6.22 11.57 0.17
CA ILE A 68 4.98 12.28 -0.22
C ILE A 68 5.32 13.67 -0.75
N ARG A 69 6.15 14.44 -0.03
CA ARG A 69 6.56 15.79 -0.46
C ARG A 69 7.27 15.77 -1.81
N LYS A 70 8.11 14.76 -2.08
CA LYS A 70 8.76 14.60 -3.40
C LYS A 70 7.73 14.37 -4.51
N LYS A 71 6.69 13.58 -4.24
CA LYS A 71 5.63 13.27 -5.20
C LYS A 71 4.66 14.41 -5.45
N LEU A 72 4.30 15.20 -4.43
CA LEU A 72 3.49 16.40 -4.60
C LEU A 72 4.17 17.45 -5.48
N ARG A 73 5.51 17.56 -5.42
CA ARG A 73 6.27 18.49 -6.30
C ARG A 73 6.34 18.06 -7.76
N HIS A 74 6.14 16.78 -8.05
CA HIS A 74 6.19 16.22 -9.40
C HIS A 74 4.95 15.36 -9.61
N PRO A 75 3.76 15.99 -9.78
CA PRO A 75 2.56 15.26 -10.15
C PRO A 75 2.89 14.50 -11.44
N SER A 76 2.77 13.17 -11.37
CA SER A 76 3.00 12.32 -12.54
C SER A 76 1.84 12.59 -13.50
N THR A 77 2.13 13.32 -14.58
CA THR A 77 1.19 13.77 -15.62
C THR A 77 0.46 12.60 -16.27
#